data_AF-A0A2A5FYZ8-F1
#
_entry.id   AF-A0A2A5FYZ8-F1
#
_cell.length_a   1.000
_cell.length_b   1.000
_cell.length_c   1.000
_cell.angle_alpha   90.00
_cell.angle_beta   90.00
_cell.angle_gamma   90.00
#
_symmetry.space_group_name_H-M   'P 1'
#
loop_
_entity.id
_entity.type
_entity.pdbx_description
1 polymer ?
#
loop_
_entity_poly.entity_id
_entity_poly.type
_entity_poly.pdbx_seq_one_letter_code
_entity_poly.pdbx_strand_id
1 'polypeptide(L)'
;MKYKTICLIIFSLILLQGCVAIQSFPTVARAGDTVTLALGSSDQINIADTTVTYTPDGGVAVDLTSNVRSIFKLYPDRASPAWSFSAASGIPVTSGHSASVDIMVLDLPPGLVPGTGVIRVQNNAVYPIFSDIPSDADVAIEIVPGVGSPAAFAYSLFGNATAGNFTSLEAAPHFRIKPDFEPNAWYQAPTYAAAELTISGTLNAAALAATESQVTGQLRIIVDEMPTSLASQKQVSWARNGGDITINYLSPTGKMAYYETTVAVFFAASNYSFTATPNVSIRYFDIDGNVVTGPPVFIKSCTNATGCI
;
A
#
# COMPACT_ATOMS: atom_id res chain seq x y z
N MET A 1 -8.12 -50.74 19.12
CA MET A 1 -7.78 -50.05 17.86
C MET A 1 -8.74 -48.91 17.48
N LYS A 2 -10.04 -48.96 17.83
CA LYS A 2 -11.03 -47.94 17.38
C LYS A 2 -10.80 -46.51 17.91
N TYR A 3 -10.28 -46.34 19.14
CA TYR A 3 -10.06 -45.01 19.73
C TYR A 3 -8.81 -44.27 19.23
N LYS A 4 -7.77 -44.99 18.78
CA LYS A 4 -6.55 -44.37 18.23
C LYS A 4 -6.83 -43.63 16.91
N THR A 5 -7.68 -44.20 16.05
CA THR A 5 -8.05 -43.58 14.77
C THR A 5 -8.92 -42.34 14.98
N ILE A 6 -9.83 -42.36 15.95
CA ILE A 6 -10.67 -41.20 16.29
C ILE A 6 -9.82 -40.05 16.85
N CYS A 7 -8.86 -40.32 17.75
CA CYS A 7 -7.97 -39.27 18.24
C CYS A 7 -7.07 -38.69 17.14
N LEU A 8 -6.60 -39.51 16.20
CA LEU A 8 -5.78 -39.03 15.07
C LEU A 8 -6.59 -38.11 14.14
N ILE A 9 -7.86 -38.46 13.86
CA ILE A 9 -8.76 -37.64 13.02
C ILE A 9 -9.10 -36.31 13.73
N ILE A 10 -9.39 -36.35 15.03
CA ILE A 10 -9.66 -35.12 15.81
C ILE A 10 -8.42 -34.23 15.88
N PHE A 11 -7.22 -34.81 16.06
CA PHE A 11 -5.96 -34.05 16.10
C PHE A 11 -5.62 -33.43 14.74
N SER A 12 -5.85 -34.15 13.64
CA SER A 12 -5.70 -33.61 12.27
C SER A 12 -6.72 -32.50 11.96
N LEU A 13 -7.96 -32.59 12.46
CA LEU A 13 -8.98 -31.54 12.29
C LEU A 13 -8.66 -30.26 13.05
N ILE A 14 -8.01 -30.36 14.22
CA ILE A 14 -7.53 -29.19 14.98
C ILE A 14 -6.35 -28.51 14.25
N LEU A 15 -5.50 -29.29 13.58
CA LEU A 15 -4.37 -28.77 12.79
C LEU A 15 -4.78 -28.16 11.43
N LEU A 16 -6.02 -28.36 11.00
CA LEU A 16 -6.59 -27.74 9.78
C LEU A 16 -7.19 -26.33 10.03
N GLN A 17 -7.19 -25.84 11.28
CA GLN A 17 -7.59 -24.47 11.61
C GLN A 17 -6.39 -23.52 11.50
N GLY A 18 -5.95 -23.25 10.28
CA GLY A 18 -4.67 -22.59 10.07
C GLY A 18 -4.51 -21.85 8.76
N CYS A 19 -5.58 -21.24 8.23
CA CYS A 19 -5.51 -20.13 7.29
C CYS A 19 -6.78 -19.28 7.53
N VAL A 20 -6.65 -18.11 8.14
CA VAL A 20 -7.67 -17.06 8.00
C VAL A 20 -7.55 -16.55 6.57
N ALA A 21 -8.21 -17.25 5.64
CA ALA A 21 -8.48 -16.67 4.34
C ALA A 21 -9.49 -15.56 4.57
N ILE A 22 -9.07 -14.31 4.43
CA ILE A 22 -10.02 -13.27 4.01
C ILE A 22 -10.62 -13.85 2.73
N GLN A 23 -11.89 -14.25 2.77
CA GLN A 23 -12.60 -14.67 1.57
C GLN A 23 -12.76 -13.39 0.75
N SER A 24 -11.76 -13.14 -0.08
CA SER A 24 -11.61 -11.92 -0.82
C SER A 24 -12.69 -11.89 -1.89
N PHE A 25 -13.51 -10.83 -1.85
CA PHE A 25 -14.58 -10.54 -2.82
C PHE A 25 -15.79 -11.51 -2.76
N PRO A 26 -16.54 -11.58 -1.64
CA PRO A 26 -17.77 -12.34 -1.63
C PRO A 26 -18.78 -11.70 -2.61
N THR A 27 -19.24 -12.46 -3.60
CA THR A 27 -20.34 -12.07 -4.48
C THR A 27 -21.71 -12.21 -3.80
N VAL A 28 -21.74 -12.70 -2.56
CA VAL A 28 -22.94 -12.96 -1.77
C VAL A 28 -22.68 -12.53 -0.32
N ALA A 29 -23.56 -11.72 0.26
CA ALA A 29 -23.46 -11.25 1.65
C ALA A 29 -24.85 -11.08 2.29
N ARG A 30 -24.94 -10.96 3.61
CA ARG A 30 -26.16 -10.48 4.29
C ARG A 30 -26.03 -8.99 4.57
N ALA A 31 -27.17 -8.32 4.75
CA ALA A 31 -27.18 -6.97 5.29
C ALA A 31 -26.49 -6.96 6.67
N GLY A 32 -25.50 -6.09 6.88
CA GLY A 32 -24.68 -6.07 8.10
C GLY A 32 -23.32 -6.78 7.99
N ASP A 33 -23.06 -7.58 6.96
CA ASP A 33 -21.77 -8.26 6.78
C ASP A 33 -20.67 -7.28 6.32
N THR A 34 -19.41 -7.65 6.58
CA THR A 34 -18.24 -6.99 5.99
C THR A 34 -17.89 -7.65 4.65
N VAL A 35 -17.66 -6.83 3.63
CA VAL A 35 -17.15 -7.26 2.33
C VAL A 35 -15.79 -6.64 2.06
N THR A 36 -15.03 -7.26 1.15
CA THR A 36 -13.76 -6.72 0.66
C THR A 36 -13.85 -6.49 -0.83
N LEU A 37 -13.29 -5.37 -1.31
CA LEU A 37 -13.36 -4.95 -2.72
C LEU A 37 -11.95 -4.61 -3.21
N ALA A 38 -11.58 -5.08 -4.41
CA ALA A 38 -10.31 -4.75 -5.03
C ALA A 38 -10.46 -3.44 -5.79
N LEU A 39 -9.57 -2.49 -5.52
CA LEU A 39 -9.62 -1.16 -6.12
C LEU A 39 -8.56 -0.95 -7.19
N GLY A 40 -7.74 -1.97 -7.50
CA GLY A 40 -6.60 -1.87 -8.41
C GLY A 40 -5.31 -1.50 -7.69
N SER A 41 -4.31 -0.98 -8.41
CA SER A 41 -3.04 -0.51 -7.83
C SER A 41 -2.92 0.98 -8.07
N SER A 42 -3.59 1.76 -7.24
CA SER A 42 -3.59 3.22 -7.36
C SER A 42 -2.41 3.82 -6.61
N ASP A 43 -2.01 5.02 -7.01
CA ASP A 43 -0.97 5.75 -6.28
C ASP A 43 -1.51 6.52 -5.06
N GLN A 44 -2.83 6.71 -4.94
CA GLN A 44 -3.41 7.77 -4.09
C GLN A 44 -4.79 7.45 -3.49
N ILE A 45 -5.30 6.22 -3.61
CA ILE A 45 -6.62 5.93 -3.05
C ILE A 45 -6.59 6.01 -1.52
N ASN A 46 -7.59 6.67 -0.98
CA ASN A 46 -7.76 6.87 0.45
C ASN A 46 -9.25 7.06 0.73
N ILE A 47 -9.65 6.92 2.00
CA ILE A 47 -11.07 7.00 2.38
C ILE A 47 -11.66 8.38 2.09
N ALA A 48 -10.91 9.47 2.31
CA ALA A 48 -11.42 10.83 2.17
C ALA A 48 -11.80 11.19 0.73
N ASP A 49 -11.13 10.57 -0.26
CA ASP A 49 -11.37 10.81 -1.69
C ASP A 49 -12.14 9.66 -2.37
N THR A 50 -12.74 8.75 -1.60
CA THR A 50 -13.47 7.59 -2.12
C THR A 50 -14.95 7.69 -1.78
N THR A 51 -15.81 7.62 -2.79
CA THR A 51 -17.26 7.44 -2.60
C THR A 51 -17.66 6.02 -2.96
N VAL A 52 -18.65 5.48 -2.25
CA VAL A 52 -19.13 4.11 -2.46
C VAL A 52 -20.63 4.12 -2.50
N THR A 53 -21.21 3.49 -3.53
CA THR A 53 -22.67 3.39 -3.68
C THR A 53 -23.07 1.96 -3.99
N TYR A 54 -24.10 1.46 -3.32
CA TYR A 54 -24.77 0.22 -3.68
C TYR A 54 -26.07 0.51 -4.42
N THR A 55 -26.27 -0.09 -5.59
CA THR A 55 -27.50 0.02 -6.38
C THR A 55 -28.14 -1.35 -6.49
N PRO A 56 -29.25 -1.62 -5.77
CA PRO A 56 -30.02 -2.84 -5.94
C PRO A 56 -30.75 -2.87 -7.28
N ASP A 57 -30.93 -4.06 -7.86
CA ASP A 57 -31.65 -4.23 -9.11
C ASP A 57 -33.11 -3.77 -8.97
N GLY A 58 -33.48 -2.71 -9.69
CA GLY A 58 -34.83 -2.12 -9.65
C GLY A 58 -35.15 -1.33 -8.37
N GLY A 59 -34.16 -1.03 -7.53
CA GLY A 59 -34.34 -0.24 -6.30
C GLY A 59 -33.63 1.12 -6.33
N VAL A 60 -33.54 1.74 -5.15
CA VAL A 60 -32.90 3.06 -4.95
C VAL A 60 -31.46 2.87 -4.49
N ALA A 61 -30.55 3.65 -5.07
CA ALA A 61 -29.15 3.66 -4.67
C ALA A 61 -28.97 4.06 -3.19
N VAL A 62 -28.06 3.38 -2.51
CA VAL A 62 -27.70 3.59 -1.10
C VAL A 62 -26.25 4.05 -1.04
N ASP A 63 -26.02 5.20 -0.41
CA ASP A 63 -24.66 5.69 -0.14
C ASP A 63 -24.02 4.87 0.98
N LEU A 64 -22.85 4.30 0.69
CA LEU A 64 -22.06 3.47 1.58
C LEU A 64 -20.73 4.14 1.97
N THR A 65 -20.53 5.41 1.62
CA THR A 65 -19.25 6.10 1.82
C THR A 65 -18.83 6.14 3.29
N SER A 66 -19.77 6.40 4.21
CA SER A 66 -19.49 6.38 5.65
C SER A 66 -19.19 5.00 6.24
N ASN A 67 -19.40 3.94 5.47
CA ASN A 67 -19.25 2.56 5.89
C ASN A 67 -17.91 1.94 5.46
N VAL A 68 -17.09 2.70 4.74
CA VAL A 68 -15.72 2.32 4.41
C VAL A 68 -14.90 2.29 5.69
N ARG A 69 -14.47 1.10 6.09
CA ARG A 69 -13.73 0.89 7.33
C ARG A 69 -12.23 1.18 7.16
N SER A 70 -11.68 0.76 6.02
CA SER A 70 -10.27 0.99 5.69
C SER A 70 -10.02 0.79 4.20
N ILE A 71 -9.04 1.50 3.66
CA ILE A 71 -8.44 1.20 2.36
C ILE A 71 -6.94 1.00 2.57
N PHE A 72 -6.43 -0.17 2.20
CA PHE A 72 -5.03 -0.53 2.40
C PHE A 72 -4.53 -1.43 1.28
N LYS A 73 -3.22 -1.51 1.11
CA LYS A 73 -2.60 -2.41 0.13
C LYS A 73 -2.58 -3.85 0.65
N LEU A 74 -3.04 -4.81 -0.16
CA LEU A 74 -3.13 -6.25 0.19
C LEU A 74 -1.81 -6.80 0.74
N TYR A 75 -0.70 -6.36 0.17
CA TYR A 75 0.59 -6.45 0.84
C TYR A 75 0.71 -5.22 1.73
N PRO A 76 0.99 -5.38 3.05
CA PRO A 76 1.03 -4.24 3.96
C PRO A 76 1.86 -3.14 3.31
N ASP A 77 1.24 -1.96 3.18
CA ASP A 77 1.93 -0.81 2.58
C ASP A 77 3.26 -0.71 3.28
N ARG A 78 4.35 -0.61 2.51
CA ARG A 78 5.67 -0.61 3.12
C ARG A 78 5.81 0.58 4.10
N ALA A 79 5.10 1.68 3.85
CA ALA A 79 5.00 2.82 4.74
C ALA A 79 3.98 2.66 5.89
N SER A 80 3.28 1.53 6.01
CA SER A 80 2.37 1.26 7.13
C SER A 80 3.13 0.89 8.42
N PRO A 81 2.53 1.14 9.60
CA PRO A 81 3.04 0.61 10.87
C PRO A 81 3.16 -0.91 10.89
N ALA A 82 2.24 -1.62 10.22
CA ALA A 82 2.26 -3.07 10.12
C ALA A 82 3.53 -3.58 9.42
N TRP A 83 4.03 -2.88 8.40
CA TRP A 83 5.34 -3.20 7.79
C TRP A 83 6.51 -2.80 8.69
N SER A 84 6.47 -1.60 9.27
CA SER A 84 7.62 -1.00 9.94
C SER A 84 7.90 -1.54 11.35
N PHE A 85 6.91 -2.16 11.99
CA PHE A 85 6.99 -2.55 13.41
C PHE A 85 6.51 -3.96 13.73
N SER A 86 5.97 -4.70 12.77
CA SER A 86 5.59 -6.09 13.04
C SER A 86 6.80 -7.02 12.99
N ALA A 87 6.76 -8.09 13.78
CA ALA A 87 7.72 -9.19 13.70
C ALA A 87 7.37 -10.18 12.56
N ALA A 88 6.57 -9.76 11.58
CA ALA A 88 6.11 -10.63 10.50
C ALA A 88 7.28 -11.02 9.58
N SER A 89 7.55 -12.33 9.50
CA SER A 89 8.56 -12.91 8.61
C SER A 89 7.91 -13.40 7.31
N GLY A 90 8.65 -13.40 6.20
CA GLY A 90 8.18 -13.97 4.92
C GLY A 90 7.37 -13.01 4.07
N ILE A 91 7.40 -11.71 4.36
CA ILE A 91 6.84 -10.71 3.45
C ILE A 91 7.75 -10.64 2.21
N PRO A 92 7.22 -10.82 0.99
CA PRO A 92 8.04 -10.78 -0.21
C PRO A 92 8.78 -9.45 -0.33
N VAL A 93 10.11 -9.51 -0.24
CA VAL A 93 10.99 -8.37 -0.55
C VAL A 93 11.03 -8.11 -2.05
N THR A 94 10.52 -9.06 -2.85
CA THR A 94 10.39 -8.95 -4.30
C THR A 94 9.02 -9.36 -4.85
N SER A 95 8.46 -8.55 -5.76
CA SER A 95 7.22 -8.67 -6.51
C SER A 95 7.44 -7.81 -7.76
N GLY A 96 7.56 -8.38 -8.97
CA GLY A 96 7.92 -7.67 -10.22
C GLY A 96 6.86 -6.70 -10.77
N HIS A 97 6.13 -6.08 -9.86
CA HIS A 97 5.05 -5.12 -10.01
C HIS A 97 4.91 -4.52 -8.60
N SER A 98 4.61 -3.23 -8.42
CA SER A 98 3.90 -2.84 -7.19
C SER A 98 2.51 -3.48 -7.28
N ALA A 99 2.42 -4.80 -7.07
CA ALA A 99 1.20 -5.58 -7.03
C ALA A 99 0.47 -5.30 -5.72
N SER A 100 0.52 -4.07 -5.25
CA SER A 100 -0.36 -3.59 -4.22
C SER A 100 -1.73 -3.47 -4.85
N VAL A 101 -2.52 -4.52 -4.73
CA VAL A 101 -3.95 -4.38 -4.90
C VAL A 101 -4.43 -3.62 -3.66
N ASP A 102 -4.89 -2.40 -3.87
CA ASP A 102 -5.64 -1.66 -2.87
C ASP A 102 -6.93 -2.43 -2.58
N ILE A 103 -7.15 -2.72 -1.30
CA ILE A 103 -8.30 -3.43 -0.79
C ILE A 103 -9.09 -2.44 0.06
N MET A 104 -10.37 -2.29 -0.29
CA MET A 104 -11.34 -1.66 0.58
C MET A 104 -12.02 -2.71 1.44
N VAL A 105 -12.13 -2.42 2.74
CA VAL A 105 -13.00 -3.14 3.67
C VAL A 105 -14.22 -2.28 3.90
N LEU A 106 -15.39 -2.85 3.62
CA LEU A 106 -16.67 -2.15 3.62
C LEU A 106 -17.68 -2.90 4.47
N ASP A 107 -18.33 -2.21 5.42
CA ASP A 107 -19.41 -2.79 6.22
C ASP A 107 -20.77 -2.49 5.60
N LEU A 108 -21.48 -3.51 5.15
CA LEU A 108 -22.82 -3.30 4.59
C LEU A 108 -23.79 -2.84 5.70
N PRO A 109 -24.63 -1.81 5.48
CA PRO A 109 -25.55 -1.34 6.50
C PRO A 109 -26.62 -2.40 6.79
N PRO A 110 -27.16 -2.43 8.02
CA PRO A 110 -28.34 -3.23 8.31
C PRO A 110 -29.52 -2.69 7.49
N GLY A 111 -30.38 -3.59 7.00
CA GLY A 111 -31.59 -3.20 6.27
C GLY A 111 -31.45 -3.08 4.75
N LEU A 112 -30.31 -3.46 4.15
CA LEU A 112 -30.27 -3.72 2.71
C LEU A 112 -31.31 -4.79 2.35
N VAL A 113 -32.08 -4.52 1.30
CA VAL A 113 -33.12 -5.44 0.84
C VAL A 113 -32.47 -6.65 0.16
N PRO A 114 -32.92 -7.88 0.44
CA PRO A 114 -32.43 -9.05 -0.28
C PRO A 114 -32.65 -8.94 -1.79
N GLY A 115 -31.64 -9.33 -2.57
CA GLY A 115 -31.65 -9.24 -4.02
C GLY A 115 -30.26 -8.99 -4.60
N THR A 116 -30.15 -9.04 -5.92
CA THR A 116 -28.94 -8.69 -6.66
C THR A 116 -28.79 -7.17 -6.77
N GLY A 117 -27.55 -6.72 -6.94
CA GLY A 117 -27.22 -5.34 -7.24
C GLY A 117 -25.74 -5.18 -7.50
N VAL A 118 -25.30 -3.93 -7.56
CA VAL A 118 -23.90 -3.58 -7.82
C VAL A 118 -23.37 -2.60 -6.80
N ILE A 119 -22.12 -2.78 -6.38
CA ILE A 119 -21.35 -1.76 -5.66
C ILE A 119 -20.48 -1.04 -6.66
N ARG A 120 -20.59 0.29 -6.70
CA ARG A 120 -19.70 1.16 -7.45
C ARG A 120 -18.83 1.95 -6.49
N VAL A 121 -17.55 1.98 -6.79
CA VAL A 121 -16.56 2.83 -6.11
C VAL A 121 -16.26 3.99 -7.05
N GLN A 122 -16.08 5.20 -6.55
CA GLN A 122 -15.54 6.30 -7.35
C GLN A 122 -14.49 7.01 -6.52
N ASN A 123 -13.39 7.40 -7.17
CA ASN A 123 -12.30 8.11 -6.52
C ASN A 123 -11.52 8.92 -7.56
N ASN A 124 -10.71 9.86 -7.09
CA ASN A 124 -9.86 10.68 -7.94
C ASN A 124 -8.41 10.15 -8.01
N ALA A 125 -8.18 8.88 -7.63
CA ALA A 125 -6.83 8.34 -7.58
C ALA A 125 -6.27 8.16 -8.99
N VAL A 126 -4.98 8.45 -9.14
CA VAL A 126 -4.26 8.18 -10.38
C VAL A 126 -3.87 6.71 -10.41
N TYR A 127 -4.32 6.01 -11.44
CA TYR A 127 -3.95 4.65 -11.74
C TYR A 127 -2.84 4.60 -12.79
N PRO A 128 -1.94 3.60 -12.74
CA PRO A 128 -1.07 3.31 -13.85
C PRO A 128 -1.93 2.97 -15.08
N ILE A 129 -1.47 3.39 -16.25
CA ILE A 129 -2.24 3.37 -17.49
C ILE A 129 -2.27 1.93 -18.03
N PHE A 130 -3.20 1.14 -17.51
CA PHE A 130 -3.64 -0.13 -18.06
C PHE A 130 -5.08 0.02 -18.52
N SER A 131 -5.51 -0.86 -19.43
CA SER A 131 -6.80 -0.74 -20.15
C SER A 131 -8.03 -0.76 -19.24
N ASP A 132 -7.91 -1.19 -18.00
CA ASP A 132 -9.03 -1.38 -17.09
C ASP A 132 -8.65 -0.93 -15.67
N ILE A 133 -9.33 0.11 -15.17
CA ILE A 133 -9.22 0.59 -13.79
C ILE A 133 -10.33 -0.09 -12.98
N PRO A 134 -10.01 -1.01 -12.05
CA PRO A 134 -11.04 -1.77 -11.34
C PRO A 134 -12.02 -0.92 -10.53
N SER A 135 -11.60 0.28 -10.10
CA SER A 135 -12.47 1.14 -9.30
C SER A 135 -13.63 1.74 -10.09
N ASP A 136 -13.58 1.81 -11.43
CA ASP A 136 -14.70 2.32 -12.25
C ASP A 136 -15.70 1.22 -12.67
N ALA A 137 -15.42 -0.04 -12.32
CA ALA A 137 -16.26 -1.17 -12.67
C ALA A 137 -17.32 -1.46 -11.58
N ASP A 138 -18.51 -1.83 -12.02
CA ASP A 138 -19.55 -2.32 -11.13
C ASP A 138 -19.17 -3.69 -10.56
N VAL A 139 -19.14 -3.80 -9.24
CA VAL A 139 -18.92 -5.07 -8.53
C VAL A 139 -20.27 -5.67 -8.19
N ALA A 140 -20.65 -6.74 -8.89
CA ALA A 140 -21.89 -7.46 -8.64
C ALA A 140 -21.88 -8.11 -7.24
N ILE A 141 -22.99 -7.96 -6.51
CA ILE A 141 -23.21 -8.57 -5.19
C ILE A 141 -24.68 -8.98 -5.02
N GLU A 142 -24.91 -10.12 -4.39
CA GLU A 142 -26.22 -10.57 -3.94
C GLU A 142 -26.36 -10.40 -2.43
N ILE A 143 -27.39 -9.67 -1.99
CA ILE A 143 -27.80 -9.61 -0.60
C ILE A 143 -28.79 -10.75 -0.33
N VAL A 144 -28.41 -11.71 0.50
CA VAL A 144 -29.29 -12.83 0.87
C VAL A 144 -30.04 -12.56 2.18
N PRO A 145 -31.21 -13.18 2.40
CA PRO A 145 -31.96 -13.02 3.64
C PRO A 145 -31.15 -13.37 4.89
N GLY A 146 -31.32 -12.56 5.94
CA GLY A 146 -30.72 -12.78 7.26
C GLY A 146 -30.11 -11.51 7.84
N VAL A 147 -29.59 -11.62 9.06
CA VAL A 147 -28.83 -10.57 9.73
C VAL A 147 -27.36 -10.95 9.66
N GLY A 148 -26.59 -10.12 8.96
CA GLY A 148 -25.14 -10.18 8.95
C GLY A 148 -24.54 -9.50 10.17
N SER A 149 -23.22 -9.61 10.31
CA SER A 149 -22.49 -8.88 11.33
C SER A 149 -21.12 -8.47 10.81
N PRO A 150 -20.62 -7.29 11.18
CA PRO A 150 -19.30 -6.88 10.72
C PRO A 150 -18.23 -7.87 11.19
N ALA A 151 -17.35 -8.27 10.27
CA ALA A 151 -16.30 -9.23 10.56
C ALA A 151 -15.30 -8.62 11.56
N ALA A 152 -14.91 -9.43 12.54
CA ALA A 152 -13.78 -9.13 13.40
C ALA A 152 -12.48 -9.31 12.60
N PHE A 153 -11.58 -8.34 12.69
CA PHE A 153 -10.23 -8.49 12.16
C PHE A 153 -9.33 -9.02 13.26
N ALA A 154 -8.67 -10.15 12.98
CA ALA A 154 -7.64 -10.70 13.85
C ALA A 154 -6.48 -11.15 12.99
N TYR A 155 -5.26 -10.96 13.49
CA TYR A 155 -4.04 -11.46 12.86
C TYR A 155 -3.31 -12.38 13.86
N SER A 156 -2.59 -13.38 13.35
CA SER A 156 -1.81 -14.29 14.18
C SER A 156 -0.33 -13.98 14.03
N LEU A 157 0.33 -13.67 15.14
CA LEU A 157 1.79 -13.66 15.23
C LEU A 157 2.18 -14.79 16.17
N PHE A 158 3.05 -15.70 15.69
CA PHE A 158 3.57 -16.82 16.48
C PHE A 158 2.47 -17.73 17.08
N GLY A 159 1.35 -17.89 16.36
CA GLY A 159 0.25 -18.78 16.77
C GLY A 159 -0.78 -18.16 17.70
N ASN A 160 -0.58 -16.92 18.17
CA ASN A 160 -1.56 -16.22 18.99
C ASN A 160 -2.38 -15.26 18.14
N ALA A 161 -3.69 -15.48 18.08
CA ALA A 161 -4.63 -14.54 17.46
C ALA A 161 -4.71 -13.25 18.30
N THR A 162 -4.38 -12.13 17.68
CA THR A 162 -4.48 -10.79 18.25
C THR A 162 -5.58 -10.04 17.49
N ALA A 163 -6.41 -9.29 18.21
CA ALA A 163 -7.38 -8.39 17.57
C ALA A 163 -6.61 -7.39 16.69
N GLY A 164 -6.94 -7.38 15.41
CA GLY A 164 -6.35 -6.49 14.43
C GLY A 164 -7.00 -5.11 14.48
N ASN A 165 -6.22 -4.10 14.12
CA ASN A 165 -6.73 -2.76 13.87
C ASN A 165 -6.56 -2.43 12.38
N PHE A 166 -7.65 -2.26 11.65
CA PHE A 166 -7.58 -1.93 10.23
C PHE A 166 -6.86 -0.60 9.97
N THR A 167 -6.94 0.37 10.88
CA THR A 167 -6.24 1.66 10.72
C THR A 167 -4.72 1.51 10.82
N SER A 168 -4.21 0.40 11.36
CA SER A 168 -2.76 0.12 11.38
C SER A 168 -2.24 -0.45 10.05
N LEU A 169 -3.15 -0.85 9.15
CA LEU A 169 -2.80 -1.32 7.80
C LEU A 169 -2.73 -0.18 6.79
N GLU A 170 -3.33 0.95 7.12
CA GLU A 170 -3.25 2.17 6.31
C GLU A 170 -1.81 2.71 6.30
N ALA A 171 -1.45 3.35 5.20
CA ALA A 171 -0.14 4.00 5.09
C ALA A 171 -0.01 5.10 6.15
N ALA A 172 1.15 5.21 6.80
CA ALA A 172 1.42 6.36 7.64
C ALA A 172 1.61 7.62 6.77
N PRO A 173 1.44 8.83 7.33
CA PRO A 173 1.78 10.06 6.61
C PRO A 173 3.24 10.03 6.11
N HIS A 174 3.43 10.19 4.81
CA HIS A 174 4.73 10.04 4.16
C HIS A 174 4.87 10.97 2.96
N PHE A 175 6.11 11.24 2.55
CA PHE A 175 6.38 11.80 1.24
C PHE A 175 6.66 10.68 0.28
N ARG A 176 5.96 10.68 -0.86
CA ARG A 176 6.30 9.82 -1.98
C ARG A 176 7.00 10.66 -3.02
N ILE A 177 8.21 10.27 -3.35
CA ILE A 177 9.07 10.94 -4.31
C ILE A 177 9.18 10.02 -5.50
N LYS A 178 8.76 10.50 -6.68
CA LYS A 178 8.81 9.71 -7.91
C LYS A 178 9.12 10.61 -9.11
N PRO A 179 9.84 10.10 -10.11
CA PRO A 179 9.93 10.77 -11.40
C PRO A 179 8.57 10.78 -12.11
N ASP A 180 8.38 11.71 -13.03
CA ASP A 180 7.19 11.71 -13.88
C ASP A 180 7.15 10.43 -14.71
N PHE A 181 6.03 9.72 -14.58
CA PHE A 181 5.82 8.49 -15.34
C PHE A 181 5.27 8.85 -16.72
N GLU A 182 6.05 8.65 -17.77
CA GLU A 182 5.62 8.90 -19.16
C GLU A 182 4.75 7.74 -19.69
N PRO A 183 3.44 7.96 -19.96
CA PRO A 183 2.40 6.96 -20.28
C PRO A 183 2.72 5.90 -21.34
N ASN A 184 3.75 6.09 -22.17
CA ASN A 184 4.09 5.20 -23.29
C ASN A 184 5.57 4.80 -23.31
N ALA A 185 6.34 5.15 -22.27
CA ALA A 185 7.79 4.94 -22.26
C ALA A 185 8.23 3.59 -21.65
N TRP A 186 7.32 2.74 -21.18
CA TRP A 186 7.63 1.52 -20.41
C TRP A 186 8.63 0.56 -21.11
N TYR A 187 8.61 0.51 -22.45
CA TYR A 187 9.50 -0.36 -23.23
C TYR A 187 10.82 0.31 -23.67
N GLN A 188 10.93 1.63 -23.51
CA GLN A 188 12.10 2.42 -23.93
C GLN A 188 12.57 3.40 -22.84
N ALA A 189 12.25 3.12 -21.58
CA ALA A 189 12.65 3.96 -20.48
C ALA A 189 14.19 4.04 -20.47
N PRO A 190 14.78 5.25 -20.44
CA PRO A 190 16.22 5.38 -20.35
C PRO A 190 16.70 4.67 -19.08
N THR A 191 17.84 4.00 -19.20
CA THR A 191 18.48 3.29 -18.11
C THR A 191 19.74 3.99 -17.64
N TYR A 192 20.03 3.84 -16.35
CA TYR A 192 21.09 4.52 -15.65
C TYR A 192 21.91 3.49 -14.85
N ALA A 193 23.16 3.82 -14.57
CA ALA A 193 24.00 3.02 -13.68
C ALA A 193 23.92 3.51 -12.24
N ALA A 194 23.61 4.79 -12.01
CA ALA A 194 23.32 5.27 -10.67
C ALA A 194 22.33 6.44 -10.70
N ALA A 195 21.74 6.70 -9.54
CA ALA A 195 21.02 7.92 -9.25
C ALA A 195 21.30 8.38 -7.82
N GLU A 196 21.34 9.67 -7.59
CA GLU A 196 21.47 10.27 -6.28
C GLU A 196 20.29 11.22 -6.06
N LEU A 197 19.47 10.92 -5.07
CA LEU A 197 18.30 11.70 -4.68
C LEU A 197 18.59 12.42 -3.37
N THR A 198 18.49 13.74 -3.37
CA THR A 198 18.64 14.56 -2.17
C THR A 198 17.31 15.16 -1.77
N ILE A 199 16.98 15.02 -0.48
CA ILE A 199 15.79 15.59 0.17
C ILE A 199 16.29 16.60 1.20
N SER A 200 15.88 17.84 1.06
CA SER A 200 16.41 18.96 1.83
C SER A 200 15.32 19.80 2.49
N GLY A 201 15.71 20.44 3.59
CA GLY A 201 15.13 21.72 4.01
C GLY A 201 13.89 21.69 4.90
N THR A 202 13.48 20.57 5.48
CA THR A 202 12.20 20.54 6.21
C THR A 202 12.14 19.64 7.44
N LEU A 203 13.24 19.32 8.11
CA LEU A 203 13.14 18.56 9.37
C LEU A 203 12.71 19.44 10.55
N ASN A 204 11.86 18.92 11.44
CA ASN A 204 11.51 19.62 12.67
C ASN A 204 12.71 19.74 13.63
N ALA A 205 12.61 20.64 14.62
CA ALA A 205 13.71 20.89 15.56
C ALA A 205 14.15 19.63 16.33
N ALA A 206 13.20 18.75 16.66
CA ALA A 206 13.49 17.49 17.34
C ALA A 206 14.34 16.56 16.45
N ALA A 207 14.00 16.42 15.17
CA ALA A 207 14.75 15.61 14.21
C ALA A 207 16.15 16.20 13.98
N LEU A 208 16.27 17.53 13.85
CA LEU A 208 17.55 18.21 13.70
C LEU A 208 18.48 18.04 14.90
N ALA A 209 17.94 18.08 16.13
CA ALA A 209 18.71 17.94 17.36
C ALA A 209 19.04 16.48 17.73
N ALA A 210 18.30 15.52 17.17
CA ALA A 210 18.51 14.11 17.45
C ALA A 210 19.79 13.58 16.80
N THR A 211 20.47 12.67 17.50
CA THR A 211 21.65 11.98 16.99
C THR A 211 21.30 11.17 15.74
N GLU A 212 22.31 10.86 14.94
CA GLU A 212 22.13 10.05 13.72
C GLU A 212 21.48 8.70 14.02
N SER A 213 21.88 8.03 15.11
CA SER A 213 21.27 6.77 15.55
C SER A 213 19.79 6.92 15.93
N GLN A 214 19.41 8.04 16.57
CA GLN A 214 18.01 8.28 16.95
C GLN A 214 17.13 8.54 15.74
N VAL A 215 17.62 9.33 14.79
CA VAL A 215 16.87 9.61 13.56
C VAL A 215 16.82 8.39 12.65
N THR A 216 17.92 7.69 12.44
CA THR A 216 17.93 6.46 11.61
C THR A 216 17.05 5.35 12.17
N GLY A 217 16.89 5.26 13.50
CA GLY A 217 15.94 4.36 14.13
C GLY A 217 14.46 4.67 13.83
N GLN A 218 14.15 5.90 13.40
CA GLN A 218 12.77 6.39 13.21
C GLN A 218 12.45 6.77 11.78
N LEU A 219 13.43 7.24 11.01
CA LEU A 219 13.30 7.50 9.60
C LEU A 219 13.14 6.16 8.87
N ARG A 220 12.17 6.09 7.98
CA ARG A 220 11.93 4.96 7.11
C ARG A 220 12.07 5.46 5.68
N ILE A 221 12.99 4.84 4.96
CA ILE A 221 13.22 5.08 3.53
C ILE A 221 12.87 3.78 2.83
N ILE A 222 11.86 3.86 1.98
CA ILE A 222 11.22 2.70 1.41
C ILE A 222 11.21 2.87 -0.08
N VAL A 223 12.08 2.13 -0.74
CA VAL A 223 12.14 2.11 -2.20
C VAL A 223 10.89 1.40 -2.68
N ASP A 224 10.04 2.17 -3.36
CA ASP A 224 8.65 1.79 -3.64
C ASP A 224 8.49 1.25 -5.07
N GLU A 225 9.61 1.04 -5.77
CA GLU A 225 9.57 0.42 -7.08
C GLU A 225 10.42 -0.84 -7.21
N MET A 226 9.69 -1.85 -7.64
CA MET A 226 10.15 -3.16 -8.02
C MET A 226 10.18 -3.20 -9.53
N PRO A 227 11.35 -3.31 -10.15
CA PRO A 227 11.38 -3.44 -11.58
C PRO A 227 10.68 -4.75 -11.97
N THR A 228 9.93 -4.72 -13.07
CA THR A 228 9.39 -5.92 -13.75
C THR A 228 10.50 -6.91 -14.14
N SER A 229 11.75 -6.46 -14.07
CA SER A 229 12.95 -7.21 -14.38
C SER A 229 14.02 -6.99 -13.32
N LEU A 230 14.65 -8.06 -12.83
CA LEU A 230 15.83 -7.97 -11.96
C LEU A 230 17.10 -7.54 -12.72
N ALA A 231 17.00 -7.16 -13.99
CA ALA A 231 18.13 -6.80 -14.83
C ALA A 231 18.94 -5.61 -14.29
N SER A 232 18.33 -4.68 -13.57
CA SER A 232 19.03 -3.54 -12.97
C SER A 232 19.96 -3.94 -11.83
N GLN A 233 19.64 -5.03 -11.10
CA GLN A 233 20.35 -5.42 -9.88
C GLN A 233 20.58 -4.23 -8.93
N LYS A 234 19.62 -3.31 -8.89
CA LYS A 234 19.72 -2.05 -8.15
C LYS A 234 19.96 -2.30 -6.67
N GLN A 235 20.96 -1.62 -6.14
CA GLN A 235 21.26 -1.52 -4.72
C GLN A 235 20.87 -0.13 -4.24
N VAL A 236 20.39 -0.02 -3.01
CA VAL A 236 20.02 1.26 -2.42
C VAL A 236 20.71 1.42 -1.09
N SER A 237 21.30 2.60 -0.89
CA SER A 237 21.82 3.07 0.37
C SER A 237 21.33 4.49 0.62
N TRP A 238 21.42 4.95 1.85
CA TRP A 238 21.07 6.31 2.18
C TRP A 238 21.90 6.80 3.35
N ALA A 239 22.02 8.11 3.46
CA ALA A 239 22.71 8.78 4.55
C ALA A 239 21.97 10.08 4.87
N ARG A 240 22.13 10.55 6.10
CA ARG A 240 21.69 11.89 6.49
C ARG A 240 22.91 12.74 6.83
N ASN A 241 22.89 13.97 6.33
CA ASN A 241 23.89 14.99 6.60
C ASN A 241 23.19 16.23 7.13
N GLY A 242 23.07 16.33 8.46
CA GLY A 242 22.37 17.43 9.11
C GLY A 242 20.86 17.42 8.80
N GLY A 243 20.40 18.41 8.03
CA GLY A 243 19.01 18.52 7.61
C GLY A 243 18.65 17.71 6.37
N ASP A 244 19.67 17.23 5.65
CA ASP A 244 19.49 16.62 4.33
C ASP A 244 19.54 15.11 4.40
N ILE A 245 18.73 14.44 3.59
CA ILE A 245 18.72 13.00 3.38
C ILE A 245 19.15 12.75 1.95
N THR A 246 20.20 11.94 1.76
CA THR A 246 20.68 11.51 0.43
C THR A 246 20.42 10.03 0.27
N ILE A 247 19.79 9.64 -0.83
CA ILE A 247 19.49 8.27 -1.19
C ILE A 247 20.26 7.95 -2.48
N ASN A 248 21.11 6.95 -2.42
CA ASN A 248 21.93 6.51 -3.55
C ASN A 248 21.35 5.21 -4.11
N TYR A 249 21.15 5.20 -5.42
CA TYR A 249 20.75 4.03 -6.19
C TYR A 249 21.93 3.64 -7.08
N LEU A 250 22.31 2.36 -7.05
CA LEU A 250 23.42 1.84 -7.87
C LEU A 250 22.97 0.59 -8.62
N SER A 251 23.12 0.59 -9.93
CA SER A 251 22.90 -0.55 -10.81
C SER A 251 24.22 -0.96 -11.45
N PRO A 252 24.83 -2.08 -11.01
CA PRO A 252 26.10 -2.54 -11.57
C PRO A 252 25.98 -2.95 -13.04
N THR A 253 24.77 -3.12 -13.55
CA THR A 253 24.49 -3.49 -14.94
C THR A 253 24.18 -2.29 -15.84
N GLY A 254 24.03 -1.07 -15.29
CA GLY A 254 23.62 0.10 -16.07
C GLY A 254 22.18 0.06 -16.58
N LYS A 255 21.35 -0.83 -16.01
CA LYS A 255 20.00 -1.14 -16.50
C LYS A 255 18.88 -0.66 -15.58
N MET A 256 19.17 0.26 -14.66
CA MET A 256 18.14 0.84 -13.79
C MET A 256 17.30 1.83 -14.57
N ALA A 257 16.03 1.53 -14.79
CA ALA A 257 15.11 2.50 -15.38
C ALA A 257 14.87 3.67 -14.40
N TYR A 258 14.60 4.87 -14.91
CA TYR A 258 14.41 6.06 -14.06
C TYR A 258 13.33 5.86 -12.98
N TYR A 259 12.22 5.19 -13.31
CA TYR A 259 11.09 4.96 -12.40
C TYR A 259 11.49 4.15 -11.16
N GLU A 260 12.53 3.31 -11.28
CA GLU A 260 13.07 2.55 -10.16
C GLU A 260 13.65 3.43 -9.02
N THR A 261 13.72 4.75 -9.20
CA THR A 261 14.13 5.71 -8.15
C THR A 261 12.99 6.13 -7.22
N THR A 262 11.75 5.68 -7.45
CA THR A 262 10.61 6.00 -6.59
C THR A 262 10.80 5.52 -5.15
N VAL A 263 10.49 6.38 -4.19
CA VAL A 263 10.71 6.16 -2.77
C VAL A 263 9.64 6.81 -1.90
N ALA A 264 9.23 6.12 -0.84
CA ALA A 264 8.44 6.67 0.25
C ALA A 264 9.35 6.97 1.46
N VAL A 265 9.16 8.14 2.06
CA VAL A 265 9.95 8.62 3.20
C VAL A 265 9.04 9.13 4.30
N PHE A 266 9.21 8.61 5.52
CA PHE A 266 8.43 9.01 6.68
C PHE A 266 9.15 8.75 8.00
N PHE A 267 8.59 9.32 9.06
CA PHE A 267 9.01 9.05 10.43
C PHE A 267 8.03 8.11 11.12
N ALA A 268 8.58 7.08 11.74
CA ALA A 268 7.82 6.06 12.42
C ALA A 268 7.30 6.54 13.79
N ALA A 269 7.93 7.55 14.39
CA ALA A 269 7.50 8.20 15.63
C ALA A 269 7.00 9.63 15.39
N SER A 270 5.94 10.01 16.12
CA SER A 270 5.23 11.28 15.94
C SER A 270 6.01 12.52 16.37
N ASN A 271 7.10 12.38 17.13
CA ASN A 271 7.95 13.49 17.55
C ASN A 271 8.91 13.96 16.44
N TYR A 272 9.07 13.17 15.37
CA TYR A 272 9.85 13.53 14.21
C TYR A 272 8.92 13.74 13.02
N SER A 273 9.12 14.84 12.31
CA SER A 273 8.27 15.17 11.16
C SER A 273 9.02 16.07 10.21
N PHE A 274 8.48 16.17 8.99
CA PHE A 274 8.80 17.27 8.11
C PHE A 274 7.91 18.47 8.45
N THR A 275 8.46 19.68 8.47
CA THR A 275 7.76 20.94 8.78
C THR A 275 7.12 21.60 7.57
N ALA A 276 7.52 21.19 6.38
CA ALA A 276 6.97 21.62 5.09
C ALA A 276 7.26 20.55 4.02
N THR A 277 6.72 20.73 2.82
CA THR A 277 7.10 19.94 1.65
C THR A 277 8.61 20.07 1.41
N PRO A 278 9.37 18.96 1.42
CA PRO A 278 10.82 19.03 1.24
C PRO A 278 11.19 19.60 -0.14
N ASN A 279 12.40 20.11 -0.27
CA ASN A 279 12.99 20.33 -1.59
C ASN A 279 13.66 19.02 -2.04
N VAL A 280 13.47 18.63 -3.29
CA VAL A 280 14.04 17.40 -3.83
C VAL A 280 14.81 17.67 -5.11
N SER A 281 15.99 17.06 -5.22
CA SER A 281 16.80 17.05 -6.42
C SER A 281 17.29 15.64 -6.72
N ILE A 282 17.32 15.25 -7.99
CA ILE A 282 17.92 13.99 -8.43
C ILE A 282 19.03 14.23 -9.44
N ARG A 283 20.08 13.43 -9.38
CA ARG A 283 21.14 13.35 -10.39
C ARG A 283 21.20 11.91 -10.89
N TYR A 284 21.30 11.74 -12.20
CA TYR A 284 21.45 10.43 -12.83
C TYR A 284 22.85 10.27 -13.41
N PHE A 285 23.35 9.04 -13.43
CA PHE A 285 24.69 8.72 -13.89
C PHE A 285 24.69 7.55 -14.88
N ASP A 286 25.52 7.65 -15.91
CA ASP A 286 25.81 6.54 -16.84
C ASP A 286 26.78 5.52 -16.23
N ILE A 287 27.10 4.46 -16.99
CA ILE A 287 28.00 3.37 -16.54
C ILE A 287 29.44 3.82 -16.29
N ASP A 288 29.84 4.96 -16.88
CA ASP A 288 31.16 5.55 -16.71
C ASP A 288 31.18 6.55 -15.53
N GLY A 289 30.04 6.77 -14.87
CA GLY A 289 29.90 7.67 -13.73
C GLY A 289 29.71 9.14 -14.12
N ASN A 290 29.45 9.46 -15.39
CA ASN A 290 29.16 10.83 -15.80
C ASN A 290 27.72 11.19 -15.47
N VAL A 291 27.50 12.44 -15.06
CA VAL A 291 26.14 12.97 -14.88
C VAL A 291 25.45 13.05 -16.25
N VAL A 292 24.28 12.44 -16.35
CA VAL A 292 23.43 12.46 -17.55
C VAL A 292 22.07 13.07 -17.26
N THR A 293 21.41 13.58 -18.30
CA THR A 293 20.04 14.09 -18.17
C THR A 293 19.08 12.95 -17.84
N GLY A 294 18.21 13.18 -16.86
CA GLY A 294 17.09 12.31 -16.57
C GLY A 294 15.80 13.10 -16.38
N PRO A 295 14.68 12.41 -16.16
CA PRO A 295 13.39 13.04 -15.99
C PRO A 295 13.34 13.88 -14.70
N PRO A 296 12.48 14.90 -14.66
CA PRO A 296 12.21 15.62 -13.42
C PRO A 296 11.59 14.70 -12.37
N VAL A 297 11.81 15.04 -11.10
CA VAL A 297 11.26 14.33 -9.94
C VAL A 297 10.26 15.20 -9.22
N PHE A 298 9.18 14.58 -8.77
CA PHE A 298 8.06 15.22 -8.10
C PHE A 298 7.92 14.64 -6.70
N ILE A 299 7.44 15.51 -5.81
CA ILE A 299 7.16 15.16 -4.43
C ILE A 299 5.66 15.21 -4.28
N LYS A 300 5.11 14.14 -3.70
CA LYS A 300 3.73 14.08 -3.28
C LYS A 300 3.67 13.90 -1.78
N SER A 301 2.89 14.74 -1.11
CA SER A 301 2.68 14.69 0.33
C SER A 301 1.46 13.83 0.63
N CYS A 302 1.66 12.63 1.15
CA CYS A 302 0.60 11.68 1.48
C CYS A 302 0.21 11.81 2.95
N THR A 303 -1.03 12.22 3.22
CA THR A 303 -1.59 12.27 4.58
C THR A 303 -2.85 11.41 4.69
N ASN A 304 -3.13 10.91 5.89
CA ASN A 304 -4.30 10.05 6.13
C ASN A 304 -5.64 10.77 5.91
N ALA A 305 -5.66 12.10 5.93
CA ALA A 305 -6.89 12.89 5.89
C ALA A 305 -7.26 13.42 4.50
N THR A 306 -6.30 13.51 3.57
CA THR A 306 -6.50 14.20 2.28
C THR A 306 -5.82 13.48 1.10
N GLY A 307 -5.39 12.24 1.28
CA GLY A 307 -4.62 11.53 0.26
C GLY A 307 -3.25 12.14 0.00
N CYS A 308 -2.67 11.80 -1.16
CA CYS A 308 -1.41 12.37 -1.64
C CYS A 308 -1.68 13.61 -2.49
N ILE A 309 -1.33 14.79 -1.95
CA ILE A 309 -1.39 16.08 -2.65
C ILE A 309 -0.04 16.39 -3.30
#